data_AF-A0A9W8IA25-F1
#
_entry.id   AF-A0A9W8IA25-F1
#
_cell.length_a   1.000
_cell.length_b   1.000
_cell.length_c   1.000
_cell.angle_alpha   90.00
_cell.angle_beta   90.00
_cell.angle_gamma   90.00
#
_symmetry.space_group_name_H-M   'P 1'
#
loop_
_entity.id
_entity.type
_entity.pdbx_description
1 polymer ?
#
loop_
_entity_poly.entity_id
_entity_poly.type
_entity_poly.pdbx_seq_one_letter_code
_entity_poly.pdbx_strand_id
1 'polypeptide(L)'
;NVWTMDDITNINEPKKSYMSTRGYVYDITDFIKQTGHGNARNRARPDQLSRYAGFDTNASFPITARAACPDLVSAERDPNYLIQYPISGASTNVDPQAGVYFKHMPQTDPTSKELSSREFYWKYFEPGMKNFKKGGVVWKMDWLNSMYKDQSIQWLVINKEVFYLQPYIDAIQYAGNNNNTYNFLDSRFEALLNRGGYGTADITEDWLGINWDAATRQSNYDCMKRLFYVGKVDERQGVRCLFTNYMLVAFACVLMLVVLVKFLTALQFSTKTPPKDPEKFVVCQVPCYTEDEESILKTINSLTALDYQSTYKLLFLICDGNIVGSGNEKPTPRIVLDILGVDPEYDPPGRDYLAIAEGSRRHNIGKVYSGLYEYEGNTIPFMVVVKVGTPEEANRSGNRGKRDSQILLMSFFNKVHFNLPMTPLELEIYHQMRHILGVPPRNYEYLLQVDADTEVMPDALSRLVTTCMGDRRIAGICGETMLGNESTSWTTMIQVYEYFISHHMAKAFESLFGSVTCLPGCFSMFRL
;
A
#
# COMPACT_ATOMS: atom_id res chain seq x y z
N ASN A 1 24.14 14.55 1.34
CA ASN A 1 23.62 15.15 2.59
C ASN A 1 23.67 16.67 2.48
N VAL A 2 22.55 17.31 2.81
CA VAL A 2 22.38 18.77 2.81
C VAL A 2 21.88 19.20 4.18
N TRP A 3 22.26 20.40 4.61
CA TRP A 3 21.99 20.90 5.96
C TRP A 3 21.57 22.38 5.88
N THR A 4 20.58 22.77 6.68
CA THR A 4 20.24 24.18 6.87
C THR A 4 21.14 24.80 7.94
N MET A 5 21.26 26.13 8.00
CA MET A 5 22.01 26.79 9.07
C MET A 5 21.40 26.50 10.45
N ASP A 6 20.07 26.39 10.55
CA ASP A 6 19.39 26.01 11.80
C ASP A 6 19.82 24.61 12.27
N ASP A 7 19.95 23.65 11.34
CA ASP A 7 20.44 22.31 11.67
C ASP A 7 21.85 22.35 12.26
N ILE A 8 22.72 23.23 11.74
CA ILE A 8 24.12 23.36 12.19
C ILE A 8 24.17 24.03 13.56
N THR A 9 23.44 25.11 13.75
CA THR A 9 23.39 25.86 15.02
C THR A 9 22.87 25.02 16.17
N ASN A 10 21.94 24.10 15.92
CA ASN A 10 21.44 23.16 16.91
C ASN A 10 22.43 22.03 17.25
N ILE A 11 23.53 21.87 16.50
CA ILE A 11 24.57 20.84 16.71
C ILE A 11 25.85 21.52 17.20
N ASN A 12 25.79 22.04 18.43
CA ASN A 12 26.86 22.82 19.06
C ASN A 12 27.39 22.22 20.37
N GLU A 13 27.05 20.97 20.68
CA GLU A 13 27.46 20.30 21.92
C GLU A 13 28.85 19.64 21.79
N PRO A 14 29.62 19.48 22.88
CA PRO A 14 30.95 18.85 22.84
C PRO A 14 30.95 17.40 22.31
N LYS A 15 29.81 16.70 22.40
CA LYS A 15 29.65 15.33 21.88
C LYS A 15 29.28 15.28 20.39
N LYS A 16 28.81 16.39 19.83
CA LYS A 16 28.43 16.54 18.42
C LYS A 16 28.48 18.02 18.03
N SER A 17 29.56 18.41 17.37
CA SER A 17 29.87 19.81 17.06
C SER A 17 30.08 20.00 15.56
N TYR A 18 29.18 20.71 14.89
CA TYR A 18 29.27 21.00 13.46
C TYR A 18 29.59 22.48 13.23
N MET A 19 30.34 22.79 12.18
CA MET A 19 30.53 24.16 11.73
C MET A 19 30.30 24.25 10.22
N SER A 20 30.07 25.47 9.74
CA SER A 20 30.00 25.74 8.30
C SER A 20 31.12 26.67 7.86
N THR A 21 31.65 26.41 6.67
CA THR A 21 32.62 27.29 6.01
C THR A 21 32.40 27.20 4.50
N ARG A 22 32.20 28.35 3.84
CA ARG A 22 32.04 28.54 2.40
C ARG A 22 31.06 27.55 1.76
N GLY A 23 29.87 27.46 2.36
CA GLY A 23 28.77 26.62 1.87
C GLY A 23 28.93 25.11 2.09
N TYR A 24 29.87 24.70 2.93
CA TYR A 24 30.07 23.30 3.32
C TYR A 24 29.98 23.12 4.82
N VAL A 25 29.52 21.93 5.23
CA VAL A 25 29.38 21.53 6.64
C VAL A 25 30.48 20.56 7.02
N TYR A 26 31.12 20.83 8.15
CA TYR A 26 32.20 20.03 8.71
C TYR A 26 31.82 19.54 10.11
N ASP A 27 32.04 18.26 10.36
CA ASP A 27 31.93 17.63 11.68
C ASP A 27 33.25 17.79 12.42
N ILE A 28 33.32 18.78 13.30
CA ILE A 28 34.52 19.10 14.07
C ILE A 28 34.57 18.34 15.40
N THR A 29 33.65 17.40 15.66
CA THR A 29 33.56 16.68 16.94
C THR A 29 34.87 15.99 17.30
N ASP A 30 35.46 15.26 16.37
CA ASP A 30 36.74 14.58 16.60
C ASP A 30 37.93 15.50 16.35
N PHE A 31 37.76 16.51 15.49
CA PHE A 31 38.76 17.56 15.30
C PHE A 31 39.06 18.25 16.63
N ILE A 32 38.05 18.69 17.38
CA ILE A 32 38.21 19.37 18.69
C ILE A 32 38.98 18.51 19.71
N LYS A 33 38.82 17.18 19.66
CA LYS A 33 39.46 16.24 20.61
C LYS A 33 40.93 15.95 20.28
N GLN A 34 41.36 16.21 19.05
CA GLN A 34 42.77 16.03 18.68
C GLN A 34 43.65 17.03 19.43
N THR A 35 44.82 16.58 19.88
CA THR A 35 45.80 17.45 20.55
C THR A 35 46.77 18.05 19.55
N GLY A 36 47.23 19.29 19.80
CA GLY A 36 48.26 19.93 18.98
C GLY A 36 47.77 20.84 17.85
N HIS A 37 46.52 21.33 17.92
CA HIS A 37 46.05 22.39 17.02
C HIS A 37 46.83 23.69 17.26
N GLY A 38 47.38 24.28 16.21
CA GLY A 38 48.22 25.48 16.29
C GLY A 38 49.72 25.18 16.42
N ASN A 39 50.53 26.23 16.50
CA ASN A 39 51.98 26.08 16.59
C ASN A 39 52.45 25.88 18.04
N ALA A 40 53.73 25.58 18.24
CA ALA A 40 54.29 25.32 19.57
C ALA A 40 54.14 26.49 20.56
N ARG A 41 53.95 27.73 20.07
CA ARG A 41 53.77 28.94 20.87
C ARG A 41 52.30 29.23 21.19
N ASN A 42 51.40 28.91 20.25
CA ASN A 42 49.98 29.21 20.29
C ASN A 42 49.16 27.94 20.00
N ARG A 43 49.05 27.05 20.99
CA ARG A 43 48.20 25.85 20.90
C ARG A 43 46.76 26.17 21.26
N ALA A 44 45.83 25.83 20.38
CA ALA A 44 44.40 25.94 20.65
C ALA A 44 43.95 24.84 21.60
N ARG A 45 43.17 25.21 22.63
CA ARG A 45 42.56 24.27 23.56
C ARG A 45 41.18 23.80 23.04
N PRO A 46 40.72 22.60 23.42
CA PRO A 46 39.41 22.10 23.00
C PRO A 46 38.23 23.06 23.30
N ASP A 47 38.26 23.76 24.44
CA ASP A 47 37.25 24.76 24.82
C ASP A 47 37.25 26.03 23.95
N GLN A 48 38.34 26.28 23.23
CA GLN A 48 38.44 27.37 22.27
C GLN A 48 37.94 26.92 20.89
N LEU A 49 38.23 25.69 20.49
CA LEU A 49 37.77 25.14 19.21
C LEU A 49 36.27 24.81 19.21
N SER A 50 35.70 24.44 20.36
CA SER A 50 34.26 24.22 20.50
C SER A 50 33.43 25.49 20.25
N ARG A 51 34.05 26.68 20.28
CA ARG A 51 33.37 27.95 19.99
C ARG A 51 32.98 28.11 18.52
N TYR A 52 33.60 27.36 17.62
CA TYR A 52 33.21 27.32 16.21
C TYR A 52 31.96 26.47 15.96
N ALA A 53 31.56 25.63 16.93
CA ALA A 53 30.42 24.75 16.78
C ALA A 53 29.12 25.58 16.73
N GLY A 54 28.29 25.29 15.73
CA GLY A 54 27.03 25.97 15.48
C GLY A 54 27.11 27.24 14.62
N PHE A 55 28.32 27.64 14.20
CA PHE A 55 28.55 28.91 13.50
C PHE A 55 29.06 28.73 12.06
N ASP A 56 28.90 29.78 11.27
CA ASP A 56 29.65 30.02 10.03
C ASP A 56 31.00 30.67 10.36
N THR A 57 32.08 30.01 9.95
CA THR A 57 33.46 30.38 10.30
C THR A 57 34.20 31.08 9.16
N ASN A 58 33.49 31.62 8.16
CA ASN A 58 34.11 32.31 7.01
C ASN A 58 34.97 33.51 7.45
N ALA A 59 34.52 34.22 8.48
CA ALA A 59 35.25 35.37 9.04
C ALA A 59 36.58 34.96 9.71
N SER A 60 36.65 33.72 10.22
CA SER A 60 37.83 33.16 10.91
C SER A 60 38.85 32.57 9.92
N PHE A 61 38.41 32.24 8.70
CA PHE A 61 39.24 31.81 7.57
C PHE A 61 39.13 32.79 6.38
N PRO A 62 39.57 34.06 6.55
CA PRO A 62 39.46 35.05 5.50
C PRO A 62 40.34 34.67 4.30
N ILE A 63 39.81 34.91 3.11
CA ILE A 63 40.55 34.76 1.85
C ILE A 63 40.72 36.16 1.26
N THR A 64 41.94 36.44 0.82
CA THR A 64 42.28 37.72 0.19
C THR A 64 41.81 37.73 -1.26
N ALA A 65 41.36 38.89 -1.74
CA ALA A 65 40.76 39.05 -3.07
C ALA A 65 41.72 38.56 -4.16
N ARG A 66 43.00 38.92 -4.05
CA ARG A 66 44.05 38.49 -4.98
C ARG A 66 44.33 36.99 -4.97
N ALA A 67 44.26 36.35 -3.81
CA ALA A 67 44.48 34.90 -3.73
C ALA A 67 43.29 34.12 -4.32
N ALA A 68 42.06 34.61 -4.14
CA ALA A 68 40.89 33.98 -4.74
C ALA A 68 40.78 34.25 -6.24
N CYS A 69 41.13 35.46 -6.68
CA CYS A 69 40.83 35.98 -8.02
C CYS A 69 42.09 36.49 -8.72
N PRO A 70 43.08 35.61 -8.99
CA PRO A 70 44.35 36.01 -9.58
C PRO A 70 44.22 36.64 -10.98
N ASP A 71 43.18 36.28 -11.72
CA ASP A 71 42.91 36.79 -13.07
C ASP A 71 42.25 38.18 -13.08
N LEU A 72 41.67 38.61 -11.93
CA LEU A 72 40.89 39.86 -11.82
C LEU A 72 41.54 40.90 -10.90
N VAL A 73 42.41 40.47 -9.99
CA VAL A 73 43.10 41.34 -9.03
C VAL A 73 44.61 41.21 -9.22
N SER A 74 45.20 42.24 -9.83
CA SER A 74 46.63 42.26 -10.14
C SER A 74 47.50 42.59 -8.92
N ALA A 75 48.81 42.43 -9.08
CA ALA A 75 49.79 42.75 -8.04
C ALA A 75 49.85 44.24 -7.71
N GLU A 76 49.55 45.09 -8.67
CA GLU A 76 49.49 46.54 -8.53
C GLU A 76 48.26 46.95 -7.73
N ARG A 77 47.14 46.22 -7.88
CA ARG A 77 45.87 46.50 -7.19
C ARG A 77 45.87 46.05 -5.73
N ASP A 78 46.49 44.92 -5.43
CA ASP A 78 46.65 44.40 -4.07
C ASP A 78 48.09 43.89 -3.84
N PRO A 79 49.06 44.81 -3.66
CA PRO A 79 50.48 44.44 -3.53
C PRO A 79 50.76 43.62 -2.27
N ASN A 80 49.98 43.87 -1.21
CA ASN A 80 50.21 43.33 0.12
C ASN A 80 49.18 42.28 0.56
N TYR A 81 48.23 41.88 -0.30
CA TYR A 81 47.17 40.92 0.01
C TYR A 81 46.29 41.39 1.19
N LEU A 82 45.93 42.67 1.18
CA LEU A 82 45.19 43.32 2.26
C LEU A 82 43.69 43.34 2.01
N ILE A 83 43.26 43.17 0.75
CA ILE A 83 41.84 43.24 0.40
C ILE A 83 41.17 41.92 0.80
N GLN A 84 40.23 42.00 1.74
CA GLN A 84 39.47 40.86 2.24
C GLN A 84 37.99 41.23 2.33
N TYR A 85 37.13 40.28 1.98
CA TYR A 85 35.69 40.41 2.13
C TYR A 85 35.27 39.40 3.19
N PRO A 86 35.13 39.81 4.46
CA PRO A 86 34.54 38.92 5.44
C PRO A 86 33.12 38.62 4.97
N ILE A 87 32.78 37.35 4.87
CA ILE A 87 31.40 36.93 4.61
C ILE A 87 30.63 37.06 5.95
N SER A 88 30.59 38.26 6.53
CA SER A 88 29.78 38.54 7.71
C SER A 88 28.34 38.77 7.26
N GLY A 89 27.42 37.89 7.68
CA GLY A 89 25.98 38.00 7.40
C GLY A 89 25.45 37.03 6.34
N ALA A 90 26.30 36.19 5.73
CA ALA A 90 25.82 35.04 4.95
C ALA A 90 25.18 33.95 5.81
N SER A 91 25.16 34.10 7.12
CA SER A 91 24.32 33.31 8.00
C SER A 91 23.93 34.20 9.16
N THR A 92 22.78 33.93 9.76
CA THR A 92 22.37 34.60 11.00
C THR A 92 23.31 34.28 12.17
N ASN A 93 24.13 33.24 12.03
CA ASN A 93 25.02 32.69 13.06
C ASN A 93 26.47 32.71 12.57
N VAL A 94 27.01 33.91 12.32
CA VAL A 94 28.44 34.11 12.07
C VAL A 94 29.21 33.91 13.37
N ASP A 95 30.40 33.31 13.29
CA ASP A 95 31.31 33.19 14.42
C ASP A 95 31.59 34.56 15.08
N PRO A 96 31.10 34.81 16.30
CA PRO A 96 31.26 36.09 16.98
C PRO A 96 32.70 36.31 17.47
N GLN A 97 33.56 35.29 17.43
CA GLN A 97 34.93 35.32 17.93
C GLN A 97 35.98 35.56 16.84
N ALA A 98 35.56 35.70 15.57
CA ALA A 98 36.45 35.89 14.42
C ALA A 98 37.40 37.11 14.54
N GLY A 99 37.06 38.10 15.38
CA GLY A 99 37.89 39.27 15.67
C GLY A 99 38.80 39.15 16.90
N VAL A 100 38.68 38.08 17.70
CA VAL A 100 39.28 37.98 19.04
C VAL A 100 40.20 36.76 19.19
N TYR A 101 39.88 35.63 18.56
CA TYR A 101 40.67 34.40 18.65
C TYR A 101 40.87 33.74 17.27
N PHE A 102 42.10 33.27 16.99
CA PHE A 102 42.47 32.40 15.86
C PHE A 102 42.02 32.86 14.45
N LYS A 103 42.16 34.16 14.13
CA LYS A 103 41.98 34.62 12.75
C LYS A 103 43.12 34.10 11.87
N HIS A 104 42.82 33.20 10.95
CA HIS A 104 43.81 32.54 10.08
C HIS A 104 44.10 33.37 8.83
N MET A 105 44.61 34.59 9.03
CA MET A 105 44.99 35.49 7.93
C MET A 105 46.51 35.54 7.70
N PRO A 106 46.98 35.86 6.48
CA PRO A 106 48.40 36.03 6.20
C PRO A 106 49.02 37.08 7.12
N GLN A 107 50.26 36.83 7.59
CA GLN A 107 51.05 37.74 8.46
C GLN A 107 50.58 37.87 9.92
N THR A 108 49.56 37.12 10.36
CA THR A 108 49.12 37.11 11.78
C THR A 108 50.18 36.54 12.72
N ASP A 109 50.93 35.55 12.25
CA ASP A 109 52.11 35.00 12.94
C ASP A 109 53.25 34.83 11.93
N PRO A 110 54.20 35.78 11.87
CA PRO A 110 55.34 35.72 10.95
C PRO A 110 56.26 34.51 11.19
N THR A 111 56.12 33.83 12.33
CA THR A 111 56.97 32.68 12.70
C THR A 111 56.38 31.32 12.29
N SER A 112 55.12 31.28 11.83
CA SER A 112 54.50 30.07 11.28
C SER A 112 54.59 30.04 9.75
N LYS A 113 55.05 28.91 9.20
CA LYS A 113 55.10 28.66 7.75
C LYS A 113 53.69 28.61 7.13
N GLU A 114 52.71 28.17 7.92
CA GLU A 114 51.32 28.03 7.54
C GLU A 114 50.61 29.39 7.54
N LEU A 115 50.67 30.13 8.66
CA LEU A 115 50.00 31.43 8.82
C LEU A 115 50.68 32.59 8.08
N SER A 116 51.90 32.38 7.58
CA SER A 116 52.53 33.29 6.61
C SER A 116 52.10 33.02 5.17
N SER A 117 51.43 31.88 4.89
CA SER A 117 50.98 31.54 3.55
C SER A 117 49.75 32.35 3.14
N ARG A 118 49.83 33.00 1.98
CA ARG A 118 48.70 33.73 1.36
C ARG A 118 47.59 32.80 0.83
N GLU A 119 47.90 31.51 0.70
CA GLU A 119 47.00 30.47 0.22
C GLU A 119 46.59 29.52 1.36
N PHE A 120 46.59 30.01 2.61
CA PHE A 120 46.33 29.19 3.80
C PHE A 120 45.10 28.30 3.65
N TYR A 121 44.01 28.87 3.11
CA TYR A 121 42.75 28.17 2.93
C TYR A 121 42.89 26.90 2.07
N TRP A 122 43.45 27.01 0.87
CA TRP A 122 43.55 25.88 -0.06
C TRP A 122 44.72 24.93 0.26
N LYS A 123 45.80 25.45 0.85
CA LYS A 123 47.00 24.65 1.13
C LYS A 123 46.91 23.88 2.45
N TYR A 124 46.19 24.42 3.44
CA TYR A 124 46.16 23.85 4.79
C TYR A 124 44.74 23.55 5.27
N PHE A 125 43.82 24.52 5.20
CA PHE A 125 42.47 24.34 5.74
C PHE A 125 41.67 23.28 4.95
N GLU A 126 41.51 23.45 3.64
CA GLU A 126 40.68 22.56 2.82
C GLU A 126 41.20 21.10 2.83
N PRO A 127 42.50 20.83 2.64
CA PRO A 127 43.05 19.47 2.76
C PRO A 127 42.90 18.89 4.18
N GLY A 128 43.14 19.70 5.22
CA GLY A 128 43.02 19.26 6.62
C GLY A 128 41.59 18.97 7.03
N MET A 129 40.63 19.72 6.50
CA MET A 129 39.20 19.59 6.81
C MET A 129 38.48 18.57 5.92
N LYS A 130 39.12 18.06 4.86
CA LYS A 130 38.52 17.16 3.87
C LYS A 130 37.83 15.94 4.49
N ASN A 131 38.47 15.31 5.48
CA ASN A 131 37.94 14.10 6.14
C ASN A 131 36.77 14.38 7.09
N PHE A 132 36.58 15.64 7.47
CA PHE A 132 35.51 16.07 8.37
C PHE A 132 34.28 16.58 7.62
N LYS A 133 34.34 16.69 6.29
CA LYS A 133 33.25 17.21 5.45
C LYS A 133 32.04 16.26 5.45
N LYS A 134 30.86 16.77 5.83
CA LYS A 134 29.59 16.01 5.89
C LYS A 134 28.64 16.29 4.73
N GLY A 135 28.65 17.51 4.19
CA GLY A 135 27.67 17.92 3.20
C GLY A 135 27.78 19.39 2.80
N GLY A 136 26.78 19.86 2.05
CA GLY A 136 26.63 21.26 1.67
C GLY A 136 25.57 21.96 2.51
N VAL A 137 25.71 23.27 2.66
CA VAL A 137 24.67 24.14 3.23
C VAL A 137 23.60 24.39 2.16
N VAL A 138 22.33 24.37 2.56
CA VAL A 138 21.20 24.70 1.70
C VAL A 138 20.34 25.83 2.25
N TRP A 139 19.79 26.61 1.32
CA TRP A 139 18.99 27.80 1.59
C TRP A 139 17.62 27.69 0.95
N LYS A 140 16.57 28.08 1.69
CA LYS A 140 15.21 28.11 1.15
C LYS A 140 15.08 29.27 0.16
N MET A 141 14.51 29.00 -1.02
CA MET A 141 14.34 30.02 -2.05
C MET A 141 13.46 31.19 -1.58
N ASP A 142 12.42 30.91 -0.81
CA ASP A 142 11.54 31.94 -0.24
C ASP A 142 12.30 32.88 0.71
N TRP A 143 13.22 32.33 1.51
CA TRP A 143 14.05 33.13 2.40
C TRP A 143 15.03 34.00 1.60
N LEU A 144 15.70 33.44 0.58
CA LEU A 144 16.60 34.20 -0.30
C LEU A 144 15.87 35.36 -1.00
N ASN A 145 14.65 35.11 -1.49
CA ASN A 145 13.81 36.14 -2.09
C ASN A 145 13.43 37.23 -1.10
N SER A 146 13.13 36.89 0.17
CA SER A 146 12.83 37.88 1.21
C SER A 146 14.05 38.73 1.55
N MET A 147 15.24 38.11 1.67
CA MET A 147 16.48 38.85 1.90
C MET A 147 16.80 39.82 0.74
N TYR A 148 16.62 39.37 -0.50
CA TYR A 148 16.88 40.17 -1.69
C TYR A 148 15.87 41.31 -1.88
N LYS A 149 14.56 41.03 -1.78
CA LYS A 149 13.49 42.00 -2.05
C LYS A 149 13.17 42.89 -0.87
N ASP A 150 12.97 42.30 0.30
CA ASP A 150 12.42 42.99 1.46
C ASP A 150 13.52 43.72 2.22
N GLN A 151 14.69 43.08 2.36
CA GLN A 151 15.84 43.65 3.08
C GLN A 151 16.88 44.30 2.16
N SER A 152 16.72 44.20 0.83
CA SER A 152 17.66 44.75 -0.16
C SER A 152 19.10 44.23 -0.01
N ILE A 153 19.27 43.03 0.56
CA ILE A 153 20.57 42.40 0.77
C ILE A 153 20.93 41.53 -0.44
N GLN A 154 22.15 41.66 -0.95
CA GLN A 154 22.61 41.03 -2.20
C GLN A 154 22.92 39.53 -2.06
N TRP A 155 21.86 38.75 -1.84
CA TRP A 155 21.83 37.30 -1.95
C TRP A 155 21.42 36.90 -3.35
N LEU A 156 22.33 36.28 -4.10
CA LEU A 156 22.10 35.93 -5.49
C LEU A 156 22.18 34.43 -5.69
N VAL A 157 21.34 33.90 -6.58
CA VAL A 157 21.38 32.51 -7.02
C VAL A 157 21.79 32.47 -8.48
N ILE A 158 22.82 31.67 -8.78
CA ILE A 158 23.26 31.36 -10.14
C ILE A 158 23.41 29.84 -10.24
N ASN A 159 22.72 29.20 -11.18
CA ASN A 159 22.74 27.75 -11.37
C ASN A 159 22.45 26.96 -10.08
N LYS A 160 21.45 27.39 -9.29
CA LYS A 160 21.08 26.83 -7.97
C LYS A 160 22.14 26.96 -6.88
N GLU A 161 23.23 27.68 -7.14
CA GLU A 161 24.26 28.00 -6.17
C GLU A 161 24.02 29.39 -5.60
N VAL A 162 24.21 29.55 -4.30
CA VAL A 162 23.91 30.76 -3.56
C VAL A 162 25.21 31.51 -3.29
N PHE A 163 25.20 32.81 -3.60
CA PHE A 163 26.30 33.74 -3.43
C PHE A 163 25.86 34.92 -2.56
N TYR A 164 26.63 35.23 -1.53
CA TYR A 164 26.42 36.38 -0.67
C TYR A 164 27.39 37.51 -1.05
N LEU A 165 26.90 38.47 -1.83
CA LEU A 165 27.69 39.56 -2.39
C LEU A 165 27.60 40.86 -1.59
N GLN A 166 26.83 40.93 -0.52
CA GLN A 166 26.69 42.15 0.28
C GLN A 166 28.04 42.75 0.72
N PRO A 167 29.03 41.97 1.22
CA PRO A 167 30.31 42.54 1.65
C PRO A 167 31.12 43.16 0.51
N TYR A 168 30.94 42.66 -0.72
CA TYR A 168 31.55 43.25 -1.92
C TYR A 168 30.97 44.63 -2.20
N ILE A 169 29.64 44.73 -2.13
CA ILE A 169 28.90 45.97 -2.38
C ILE A 169 29.20 47.00 -1.30
N ASP A 170 29.20 46.61 -0.03
CA ASP A 170 29.52 47.50 1.10
C ASP A 170 30.93 48.07 0.97
N ALA A 171 31.91 47.25 0.58
CA ALA A 171 33.30 47.69 0.41
C ALA A 171 33.48 48.69 -0.74
N ILE A 172 32.77 48.51 -1.86
CA ILE A 172 32.77 49.48 -2.97
C ILE A 172 32.16 50.80 -2.51
N GLN A 173 31.01 50.75 -1.81
CA GLN A 173 30.34 51.95 -1.31
C GLN A 173 31.22 52.70 -0.30
N TYR A 174 31.88 51.99 0.61
CA TYR A 174 32.76 52.58 1.63
C TYR A 174 34.02 53.21 1.03
N ALA A 175 34.63 52.59 0.01
CA ALA A 175 35.83 53.10 -0.64
C ALA A 175 35.60 54.32 -1.56
N GLY A 176 34.33 54.64 -1.85
CA GLY A 176 33.91 55.62 -2.83
C GLY A 176 34.05 55.09 -4.27
N ASN A 177 33.03 55.29 -5.11
CA ASN A 177 32.90 54.74 -6.48
C ASN A 177 34.06 55.02 -7.46
N ASN A 178 35.05 55.83 -7.08
CA ASN A 178 36.20 56.21 -7.91
C ASN A 178 37.47 55.40 -7.60
N ASN A 179 37.44 54.52 -6.58
CA ASN A 179 38.62 53.75 -6.18
C ASN A 179 38.57 52.32 -6.73
N ASN A 180 39.29 52.09 -7.83
CA ASN A 180 39.40 50.81 -8.56
C ASN A 180 40.03 49.66 -7.76
N THR A 181 40.28 49.85 -6.46
CA THR A 181 40.89 48.87 -5.55
C THR A 181 39.92 47.74 -5.18
N TYR A 182 38.66 48.06 -4.85
CA TYR A 182 37.67 47.08 -4.38
C TYR A 182 36.73 46.58 -5.48
N ASN A 183 36.65 47.32 -6.59
CA ASN A 183 35.81 47.02 -7.74
C ASN A 183 36.58 46.17 -8.77
N PHE A 184 36.51 44.84 -8.65
CA PHE A 184 37.32 43.91 -9.47
C PHE A 184 36.51 42.93 -10.31
N LEU A 185 35.20 42.83 -10.12
CA LEU A 185 34.35 42.04 -11.00
C LEU A 185 34.18 42.77 -12.34
N ASP A 186 33.73 42.05 -13.36
CA ASP A 186 33.54 42.64 -14.68
C ASP A 186 32.45 43.71 -14.62
N SER A 187 32.73 44.87 -15.22
CA SER A 187 31.80 46.01 -15.29
C SER A 187 30.41 45.67 -15.82
N ARG A 188 30.27 44.65 -16.68
CA ARG A 188 28.98 44.17 -17.21
C ARG A 188 28.16 43.47 -16.12
N PHE A 189 28.82 42.70 -15.25
CA PHE A 189 28.17 42.10 -14.10
C PHE A 189 27.88 43.14 -13.02
N GLU A 190 28.76 44.11 -12.81
CA GLU A 190 28.47 45.21 -11.88
C GLU A 190 27.30 46.07 -12.36
N ALA A 191 27.19 46.32 -13.66
CA ALA A 191 26.01 46.94 -14.25
C ALA A 191 24.74 46.11 -14.00
N LEU A 192 24.86 44.78 -14.02
CA LEU A 192 23.78 43.88 -13.61
C LEU A 192 23.41 44.12 -12.14
N LEU A 193 24.38 44.14 -11.21
CA LEU A 193 24.13 44.37 -9.79
C LEU A 193 23.50 45.75 -9.52
N ASN A 194 23.97 46.79 -10.21
CA ASN A 194 23.54 48.19 -10.01
C ASN A 194 22.21 48.53 -10.68
N ARG A 195 21.75 47.74 -11.65
CA ARG A 195 20.48 47.98 -12.35
C ARG A 195 19.28 47.96 -11.39
N GLY A 196 19.38 47.20 -10.30
CA GLY A 196 18.32 46.99 -9.32
C GLY A 196 17.10 46.27 -9.93
N GLY A 197 16.33 45.58 -9.08
CA GLY A 197 14.99 45.12 -9.46
C GLY A 197 14.90 43.78 -10.21
N TYR A 198 15.74 42.79 -9.87
CA TYR A 198 15.44 41.42 -10.30
C TYR A 198 14.17 40.92 -9.60
N GLY A 199 13.27 40.29 -10.36
CA GLY A 199 12.01 39.79 -9.83
C GLY A 199 12.17 38.69 -8.77
N THR A 200 13.37 38.13 -8.60
CA THR A 200 13.76 37.11 -7.62
C THR A 200 15.24 37.21 -7.29
N ALA A 201 15.69 36.54 -6.21
CA ALA A 201 17.10 36.36 -5.89
C ALA A 201 17.86 35.50 -6.93
N ASP A 202 17.14 34.69 -7.73
CA ASP A 202 17.74 33.93 -8.83
C ASP A 202 17.92 34.82 -10.06
N ILE A 203 19.19 34.99 -10.44
CA ILE A 203 19.65 35.78 -11.57
C ILE A 203 20.35 34.90 -12.61
N THR A 204 20.07 33.59 -12.61
CA THR A 204 20.75 32.63 -13.51
C THR A 204 20.55 33.01 -14.97
N GLU A 205 19.33 33.39 -15.37
CA GLU A 205 19.03 33.79 -16.75
C GLU A 205 19.74 35.11 -17.12
N ASP A 206 19.73 36.08 -16.22
CA ASP A 206 20.41 37.36 -16.40
C ASP A 206 21.94 37.19 -16.52
N TRP A 207 22.53 36.33 -15.68
CA TRP A 207 23.94 35.95 -15.74
C TRP A 207 24.31 35.30 -17.07
N LEU A 208 23.44 34.43 -17.60
CA LEU A 208 23.60 33.80 -18.91
C LEU A 208 23.46 34.81 -20.06
N GLY A 209 22.66 35.86 -19.86
CA GLY A 209 22.42 36.93 -20.82
C GLY A 209 23.55 37.96 -20.95
N ILE A 210 24.54 37.97 -20.05
CA ILE A 210 25.69 38.88 -20.15
C ILE A 210 26.56 38.50 -21.36
N ASN A 211 26.80 39.47 -22.24
CA ASN A 211 27.66 39.30 -23.40
C ASN A 211 29.15 39.42 -23.03
N TRP A 212 29.79 38.30 -22.70
CA TRP A 212 31.22 38.13 -22.42
C TRP A 212 31.78 36.86 -23.05
N ASP A 213 33.09 36.83 -23.28
CA ASP A 213 33.78 35.61 -23.71
C ASP A 213 33.83 34.57 -22.57
N ALA A 214 34.06 33.31 -22.94
CA ALA A 214 34.04 32.21 -21.99
C ALA A 214 35.11 32.32 -20.89
N ALA A 215 36.29 32.88 -21.20
CA ALA A 215 37.37 33.01 -20.22
C ALA A 215 37.03 34.08 -19.18
N THR A 216 36.56 35.25 -19.61
CA THR A 216 36.12 36.32 -18.70
C THR A 216 34.98 35.86 -17.81
N ARG A 217 33.99 35.15 -18.38
CA ARG A 217 32.89 34.56 -17.61
C ARG A 217 33.39 33.58 -16.55
N GLN A 218 34.32 32.70 -16.92
CA GLN A 218 34.87 31.70 -16.02
C GLN A 218 35.66 32.34 -14.87
N SER A 219 36.54 33.31 -15.15
CA SER A 219 37.33 34.01 -14.12
C SER A 219 36.44 34.77 -13.13
N ASN A 220 35.34 35.40 -13.60
CA ASN A 220 34.35 36.03 -12.72
C ASN A 220 33.59 35.01 -11.87
N TYR A 221 33.12 33.92 -12.48
CA TYR A 221 32.44 32.86 -11.75
C TYR A 221 33.33 32.21 -10.69
N ASP A 222 34.57 31.86 -11.04
CA ASP A 222 35.53 31.25 -10.12
C ASP A 222 35.88 32.17 -8.95
N CYS A 223 36.02 33.47 -9.24
CA CYS A 223 36.21 34.48 -8.23
C CYS A 223 35.02 34.55 -7.26
N MET A 224 33.80 34.63 -7.79
CA MET A 224 32.57 34.59 -7.00
C MET A 224 32.45 33.31 -6.18
N LYS A 225 32.79 32.16 -6.79
CA LYS A 225 32.74 30.85 -6.17
C LYS A 225 33.71 30.71 -5.02
N ARG A 226 34.90 31.29 -5.13
CA ARG A 226 35.92 31.25 -4.08
C ARG A 226 35.61 32.23 -2.95
N LEU A 227 35.15 33.44 -3.26
CA LEU A 227 34.96 34.50 -2.28
C LEU A 227 33.58 34.52 -1.62
N PHE A 228 32.50 34.27 -2.37
CA PHE A 228 31.14 34.62 -1.96
C PHE A 228 30.16 33.43 -1.92
N TYR A 229 30.61 32.22 -2.27
CA TYR A 229 29.74 31.04 -2.25
C TYR A 229 29.38 30.59 -0.84
N VAL A 230 28.08 30.36 -0.62
CA VAL A 230 27.52 30.09 0.73
C VAL A 230 26.57 28.89 0.77
N GLY A 231 26.32 28.21 -0.36
CA GLY A 231 25.53 26.97 -0.38
C GLY A 231 24.73 26.78 -1.66
N LYS A 232 23.73 25.91 -1.60
CA LYS A 232 22.80 25.62 -2.72
C LYS A 232 21.35 25.92 -2.34
N VAL A 233 20.45 26.00 -3.31
CA VAL A 233 19.01 26.10 -3.05
C VAL A 233 18.45 24.77 -2.52
N ASP A 234 17.56 24.82 -1.53
CA ASP A 234 16.89 23.65 -0.96
C ASP A 234 15.74 23.18 -1.85
N GLU A 235 15.91 22.04 -2.52
CA GLU A 235 14.90 21.45 -3.42
C GLU A 235 13.99 20.42 -2.74
N ARG A 236 14.15 20.15 -1.44
CA ARG A 236 13.40 19.09 -0.74
C ARG A 236 11.89 19.31 -0.72
N GLN A 237 11.46 20.56 -0.73
CA GLN A 237 10.04 20.95 -0.81
C GLN A 237 9.55 21.16 -2.25
N GLY A 238 10.36 20.78 -3.25
CA GLY A 238 9.99 20.91 -4.65
C GLY A 238 8.83 20.01 -5.04
N VAL A 239 8.02 20.47 -5.99
CA VAL A 239 6.86 19.72 -6.54
C VAL A 239 7.24 18.30 -6.96
N ARG A 240 8.43 18.11 -7.53
CA ARG A 240 8.94 16.80 -7.95
C ARG A 240 9.16 15.82 -6.78
N CYS A 241 9.56 16.31 -5.61
CA CYS A 241 9.76 15.48 -4.42
C CYS A 241 8.45 15.18 -3.68
N LEU A 242 7.52 16.14 -3.64
CA LEU A 242 6.26 15.98 -2.95
C LEU A 242 5.22 15.15 -3.73
N PHE A 243 5.33 15.11 -5.06
CA PHE A 243 4.39 14.38 -5.93
C PHE A 243 4.18 12.92 -5.52
N THR A 244 5.26 12.16 -5.31
CA THR A 244 5.17 10.73 -4.94
C THR A 244 4.44 10.54 -3.61
N ASN A 245 4.70 11.41 -2.62
CA ASN A 245 4.04 11.33 -1.32
C ASN A 245 2.54 11.58 -1.44
N TYR A 246 2.13 12.60 -2.19
CA TYR A 246 0.71 12.90 -2.39
C TYR A 246 0.01 11.82 -3.24
N MET A 247 0.69 11.23 -4.22
CA MET A 247 0.15 10.12 -5.01
C MET A 247 -0.17 8.90 -4.13
N LEU A 248 0.73 8.54 -3.21
CA LEU A 248 0.52 7.43 -2.28
C LEU A 248 -0.65 7.68 -1.33
N VAL A 249 -0.78 8.90 -0.81
CA VAL A 249 -1.92 9.29 0.04
C VAL A 249 -3.23 9.21 -0.74
N ALA A 250 -3.25 9.67 -1.99
CA ALA A 250 -4.45 9.61 -2.83
C ALA A 250 -4.94 8.16 -3.03
N PHE A 251 -4.05 7.22 -3.34
CA PHE A 251 -4.43 5.81 -3.48
C PHE A 251 -4.92 5.20 -2.16
N ALA A 252 -4.30 5.54 -1.03
CA ALA A 252 -4.76 5.11 0.28
C ALA A 252 -6.19 5.62 0.58
N CYS A 253 -6.48 6.89 0.26
CA CYS A 253 -7.82 7.46 0.41
C CYS A 253 -8.86 6.74 -0.46
N VAL A 254 -8.52 6.41 -1.71
CA VAL A 254 -9.43 5.66 -2.60
C VAL A 254 -9.72 4.26 -2.05
N LEU A 255 -8.70 3.55 -1.56
CA LEU A 255 -8.90 2.22 -0.95
C LEU A 255 -9.76 2.29 0.31
N MET A 256 -9.51 3.26 1.19
CA MET A 256 -10.33 3.47 2.39
C MET A 256 -11.78 3.82 2.05
N LEU A 257 -12.01 4.62 1.01
CA LEU A 257 -13.35 4.93 0.53
C LEU A 257 -14.08 3.68 0.02
N VAL A 258 -13.42 2.84 -0.77
CA VAL A 258 -14.02 1.59 -1.27
C VAL A 258 -14.38 0.65 -0.12
N VAL A 259 -13.51 0.52 0.88
CA VAL A 259 -13.79 -0.28 2.09
C VAL A 259 -14.97 0.29 2.87
N LEU A 260 -15.02 1.61 3.06
CA LEU A 260 -16.13 2.28 3.75
C LEU A 260 -17.46 2.06 3.03
N VAL A 261 -17.48 2.20 1.69
CA VAL A 261 -18.68 1.93 0.90
C VAL A 261 -19.12 0.48 1.08
N LYS A 262 -18.21 -0.50 0.94
CA LYS A 262 -18.53 -1.92 1.17
C LYS A 262 -19.13 -2.17 2.56
N PHE A 263 -18.54 -1.57 3.59
CA PHE A 263 -19.03 -1.68 4.96
C PHE A 263 -20.45 -1.09 5.10
N LEU A 264 -20.66 0.14 4.63
CA LEU A 264 -21.98 0.78 4.68
C LEU A 264 -23.04 0.00 3.91
N THR A 265 -22.67 -0.63 2.80
CA THR A 265 -23.59 -1.46 2.00
C THR A 265 -23.93 -2.79 2.65
N ALA A 266 -23.04 -3.33 3.50
CA ALA A 266 -23.32 -4.52 4.27
C ALA A 266 -24.19 -4.25 5.51
N LEU A 267 -24.29 -2.99 5.95
CA LEU A 267 -25.22 -2.59 7.00
C LEU A 267 -26.66 -2.63 6.46
N GLN A 268 -27.33 -3.77 6.64
CA GLN A 268 -28.75 -3.90 6.32
C GLN A 268 -29.60 -3.22 7.41
N PHE A 269 -29.99 -1.96 7.20
CA PHE A 269 -30.99 -1.26 8.04
C PHE A 269 -32.44 -1.66 7.72
N SER A 270 -32.65 -2.71 6.91
CA SER A 270 -33.98 -3.14 6.50
C SER A 270 -34.63 -3.99 7.58
N THR A 271 -35.92 -3.72 7.85
CA THR A 271 -36.70 -4.50 8.80
C THR A 271 -36.91 -5.93 8.32
N LYS A 272 -36.62 -6.91 9.20
CA LYS A 272 -36.85 -8.33 8.95
C LYS A 272 -38.34 -8.66 9.01
N THR A 273 -39.13 -8.23 8.04
CA THR A 273 -40.53 -8.67 7.94
C THR A 273 -40.52 -10.14 7.51
N PRO A 274 -41.20 -11.04 8.23
CA PRO A 274 -41.31 -12.43 7.79
C PRO A 274 -42.09 -12.45 6.47
N PRO A 275 -41.55 -13.09 5.41
CA PRO A 275 -42.24 -13.19 4.14
C PRO A 275 -43.53 -14.04 4.30
N LYS A 276 -44.52 -13.77 3.46
CA LYS A 276 -45.71 -14.63 3.35
C LYS A 276 -45.30 -15.92 2.64
N ASP A 277 -45.59 -17.07 3.22
CA ASP A 277 -45.19 -18.39 2.68
C ASP A 277 -45.64 -18.54 1.22
N PRO A 278 -44.69 -18.55 0.26
CA PRO A 278 -45.02 -18.72 -1.13
C PRO A 278 -45.31 -20.19 -1.43
N GLU A 279 -46.38 -20.50 -2.15
CA GLU A 279 -46.74 -21.87 -2.56
C GLU A 279 -45.98 -22.28 -3.83
N LYS A 280 -44.71 -22.71 -3.69
CA LYS A 280 -43.82 -23.03 -4.81
C LYS A 280 -43.06 -24.33 -4.56
N PHE A 281 -43.02 -25.22 -5.54
CA PHE A 281 -42.30 -26.48 -5.37
C PHE A 281 -40.78 -26.24 -5.40
N VAL A 282 -40.09 -26.70 -4.36
CA VAL A 282 -38.64 -26.57 -4.17
C VAL A 282 -38.02 -27.94 -3.92
N VAL A 283 -36.92 -28.22 -4.62
CA VAL A 283 -36.05 -29.36 -4.33
C VAL A 283 -34.92 -28.91 -3.42
N CYS A 284 -34.78 -29.52 -2.25
CA CYS A 284 -33.68 -29.32 -1.32
C CYS A 284 -32.61 -30.38 -1.57
N GLN A 285 -31.61 -30.04 -2.38
CA GLN A 285 -30.50 -30.91 -2.72
C GLN A 285 -29.40 -30.87 -1.65
N VAL A 286 -28.99 -32.06 -1.20
CA VAL A 286 -27.88 -32.25 -0.25
C VAL A 286 -26.88 -33.26 -0.84
N PRO A 287 -25.72 -32.83 -1.39
CA PRO A 287 -24.66 -33.74 -1.77
C PRO A 287 -23.88 -34.19 -0.52
N CYS A 288 -23.76 -35.50 -0.33
CA CYS A 288 -23.05 -36.12 0.78
C CYS A 288 -21.84 -36.90 0.26
N TYR A 289 -20.72 -36.88 0.98
CA TYR A 289 -19.50 -37.59 0.64
C TYR A 289 -18.90 -38.34 1.83
N THR A 290 -18.39 -37.62 2.84
CA THR A 290 -17.68 -38.21 3.99
C THR A 290 -18.01 -37.52 5.31
N GLU A 291 -19.12 -36.78 5.35
CA GLU A 291 -19.61 -36.09 6.53
C GLU A 291 -20.05 -37.09 7.60
N ASP A 292 -20.04 -36.66 8.85
CA ASP A 292 -20.46 -37.47 10.00
C ASP A 292 -21.98 -37.54 10.13
N GLU A 293 -22.45 -38.57 10.86
CA GLU A 293 -23.89 -38.82 11.07
C GLU A 293 -24.59 -37.65 11.76
N GLU A 294 -23.94 -37.00 12.73
CA GLU A 294 -24.52 -35.88 13.47
C GLU A 294 -24.74 -34.66 12.57
N SER A 295 -23.74 -34.31 11.73
CA SER A 295 -23.83 -33.21 10.77
C SER A 295 -24.91 -33.45 9.73
N ILE A 296 -24.98 -34.65 9.14
CA ILE A 296 -26.01 -35.00 8.15
C ILE A 296 -27.40 -34.95 8.78
N LEU A 297 -27.56 -35.50 9.99
CA LEU A 297 -28.82 -35.50 10.72
C LEU A 297 -29.30 -34.07 11.01
N LYS A 298 -28.41 -33.19 11.48
CA LYS A 298 -28.73 -31.76 11.70
C LYS A 298 -29.20 -31.09 10.42
N THR A 299 -28.50 -31.30 9.31
CA THR A 299 -28.86 -30.75 8.00
C THR A 299 -30.26 -31.21 7.56
N ILE A 300 -30.53 -32.52 7.60
CA ILE A 300 -31.83 -33.11 7.21
C ILE A 300 -32.96 -32.60 8.10
N ASN A 301 -32.74 -32.56 9.41
CA ASN A 301 -33.72 -32.07 10.38
C ASN A 301 -34.04 -30.59 10.15
N SER A 302 -33.02 -29.75 9.96
CA SER A 302 -33.20 -28.32 9.70
C SER A 302 -33.98 -28.04 8.41
N LEU A 303 -33.74 -28.81 7.34
CA LEU A 303 -34.50 -28.73 6.08
C LEU A 303 -35.96 -29.19 6.24
N THR A 304 -36.19 -30.18 7.10
CA THR A 304 -37.53 -30.70 7.37
C THR A 304 -38.35 -29.71 8.21
N ALA A 305 -37.71 -29.07 9.20
CA ALA A 305 -38.31 -28.10 10.13
C ALA A 305 -38.42 -26.66 9.61
N LEU A 306 -38.10 -26.39 8.34
CA LEU A 306 -38.30 -25.06 7.74
C LEU A 306 -39.76 -24.59 7.85
N ASP A 307 -39.95 -23.28 8.06
CA ASP A 307 -41.24 -22.56 8.03
C ASP A 307 -41.77 -22.47 6.59
N TYR A 308 -42.02 -23.63 5.99
CA TYR A 308 -42.43 -23.80 4.61
C TYR A 308 -43.21 -25.10 4.49
N GLN A 309 -44.36 -25.06 3.82
CA GLN A 309 -45.28 -26.20 3.77
C GLN A 309 -44.62 -27.43 3.12
N SER A 310 -44.60 -28.55 3.85
CA SER A 310 -43.88 -29.79 3.48
C SER A 310 -44.33 -30.42 2.17
N THR A 311 -45.58 -30.19 1.73
CA THR A 311 -46.10 -30.68 0.44
C THR A 311 -45.41 -30.06 -0.78
N TYR A 312 -44.76 -28.91 -0.60
CA TYR A 312 -44.01 -28.22 -1.66
C TYR A 312 -42.51 -28.47 -1.60
N LYS A 313 -42.03 -29.27 -0.63
CA LYS A 313 -40.61 -29.58 -0.47
C LYS A 313 -40.32 -31.01 -0.91
N LEU A 314 -39.18 -31.21 -1.57
CA LEU A 314 -38.59 -32.53 -1.80
C LEU A 314 -37.16 -32.54 -1.28
N LEU A 315 -36.86 -33.44 -0.34
CA LEU A 315 -35.49 -33.65 0.11
C LEU A 315 -34.77 -34.58 -0.88
N PHE A 316 -33.70 -34.10 -1.52
CA PHE A 316 -32.98 -34.85 -2.55
C PHE A 316 -31.50 -35.02 -2.15
N LEU A 317 -31.15 -36.18 -1.59
CA LEU A 317 -29.78 -36.47 -1.17
C LEU A 317 -29.02 -37.20 -2.27
N ILE A 318 -27.74 -36.87 -2.45
CA ILE A 318 -26.86 -37.54 -3.40
C ILE A 318 -25.59 -37.98 -2.70
N CYS A 319 -25.44 -39.28 -2.48
CA CYS A 319 -24.23 -39.84 -1.88
C CYS A 319 -23.18 -40.09 -2.98
N ASP A 320 -22.06 -39.35 -2.92
CA ASP A 320 -21.02 -39.33 -3.94
C ASP A 320 -19.97 -40.43 -3.78
N GLY A 321 -20.42 -41.67 -3.96
CA GLY A 321 -19.61 -42.87 -3.80
C GLY A 321 -19.99 -43.67 -2.57
N ASN A 322 -19.59 -44.93 -2.55
CA ASN A 322 -19.73 -45.78 -1.38
C ASN A 322 -18.46 -45.70 -0.51
N ILE A 323 -18.29 -44.57 0.19
CA ILE A 323 -17.06 -44.24 0.92
C ILE A 323 -17.34 -44.18 2.42
N VAL A 324 -16.38 -44.65 3.22
CA VAL A 324 -16.36 -44.48 4.68
C VAL A 324 -15.54 -43.24 5.02
N GLY A 325 -16.19 -42.25 5.65
CA GLY A 325 -15.54 -41.04 6.13
C GLY A 325 -14.56 -41.29 7.28
N SER A 326 -13.62 -40.38 7.49
CA SER A 326 -12.68 -40.49 8.62
C SER A 326 -13.45 -40.33 9.93
N GLY A 327 -13.37 -41.33 10.81
CA GLY A 327 -14.11 -41.33 12.09
C GLY A 327 -15.49 -41.98 12.02
N ASN A 328 -15.97 -42.37 10.84
CA ASN A 328 -17.25 -43.07 10.67
C ASN A 328 -17.06 -44.59 10.66
N GLU A 329 -18.00 -45.33 11.27
CA GLU A 329 -18.00 -46.80 11.26
C GLU A 329 -18.66 -47.38 10.00
N LYS A 330 -19.55 -46.61 9.37
CA LYS A 330 -20.37 -47.01 8.22
C LYS A 330 -20.08 -46.14 7.00
N PRO A 331 -20.31 -46.65 5.77
CA PRO A 331 -20.27 -45.81 4.58
C PRO A 331 -21.34 -44.71 4.61
N THR A 332 -21.04 -43.54 4.04
CA THR A 332 -21.96 -42.38 3.99
C THR A 332 -23.34 -42.72 3.42
N PRO A 333 -23.48 -43.52 2.34
CA PRO A 333 -24.81 -43.94 1.89
C PRO A 333 -25.60 -44.70 2.95
N ARG A 334 -24.92 -45.54 3.76
CA ARG A 334 -25.58 -46.30 4.83
C ARG A 334 -26.03 -45.39 5.96
N ILE A 335 -25.22 -44.41 6.34
CA ILE A 335 -25.56 -43.39 7.34
C ILE A 335 -26.82 -42.63 6.91
N VAL A 336 -26.86 -42.14 5.67
CA VAL A 336 -28.03 -41.41 5.13
C VAL A 336 -29.28 -42.29 5.11
N LEU A 337 -29.18 -43.54 4.67
CA LEU A 337 -30.32 -44.47 4.63
C LEU A 337 -30.82 -44.86 6.03
N ASP A 338 -29.90 -45.01 7.00
CA ASP A 338 -30.24 -45.28 8.40
C ASP A 338 -30.99 -44.10 9.02
N ILE A 339 -30.53 -42.85 8.78
CA ILE A 339 -31.21 -41.63 9.25
C ILE A 339 -32.64 -41.53 8.69
N LEU A 340 -32.82 -41.86 7.42
CA LEU A 340 -34.12 -41.78 6.73
C LEU A 340 -35.02 -43.00 7.00
N GLY A 341 -34.56 -43.98 7.77
CA GLY A 341 -35.35 -45.16 8.14
C GLY A 341 -35.60 -46.15 7.00
N VAL A 342 -34.71 -46.22 6.00
CA VAL A 342 -34.82 -47.19 4.91
C VAL A 342 -34.41 -48.58 5.40
N ASP A 343 -35.22 -49.59 5.06
CA ASP A 343 -34.98 -50.99 5.42
C ASP A 343 -33.57 -51.44 4.98
N PRO A 344 -32.73 -51.96 5.90
CA PRO A 344 -31.42 -52.51 5.55
C PRO A 344 -31.40 -53.55 4.43
N GLU A 345 -32.46 -54.33 4.28
CA GLU A 345 -32.55 -55.40 3.29
C GLU A 345 -33.01 -54.90 1.91
N TYR A 346 -33.56 -53.68 1.83
CA TYR A 346 -34.02 -53.11 0.59
C TYR A 346 -32.85 -52.62 -0.28
N ASP A 347 -32.61 -53.33 -1.39
CA ASP A 347 -31.58 -52.96 -2.37
C ASP A 347 -32.15 -52.81 -3.79
N PRO A 348 -32.37 -51.57 -4.27
CA PRO A 348 -32.89 -51.31 -5.61
C PRO A 348 -31.83 -51.57 -6.69
N PRO A 349 -32.27 -51.85 -7.95
CA PRO A 349 -31.35 -52.12 -9.04
C PRO A 349 -30.50 -50.90 -9.39
N GLY A 350 -29.21 -51.14 -9.69
CA GLY A 350 -28.32 -50.11 -10.21
C GLY A 350 -28.72 -49.67 -11.63
N ARG A 351 -28.64 -48.38 -11.89
CA ARG A 351 -28.95 -47.76 -13.19
C ARG A 351 -27.77 -46.95 -13.71
N ASP A 352 -27.45 -47.14 -14.98
CA ASP A 352 -26.35 -46.45 -15.64
C ASP A 352 -26.64 -44.97 -15.89
N TYR A 353 -25.60 -44.15 -15.78
CA TYR A 353 -25.62 -42.75 -16.21
C TYR A 353 -24.23 -42.26 -16.62
N LEU A 354 -24.22 -41.05 -17.19
CA LEU A 354 -23.01 -40.37 -17.62
C LEU A 354 -22.64 -39.28 -16.60
N ALA A 355 -21.52 -39.48 -15.91
CA ALA A 355 -20.93 -38.54 -14.97
C ALA A 355 -20.00 -37.53 -15.67
N ILE A 356 -19.79 -36.39 -15.04
CA ILE A 356 -18.80 -35.38 -15.41
C ILE A 356 -17.42 -35.83 -14.93
N ALA A 357 -16.80 -36.67 -15.73
CA ALA A 357 -15.44 -37.15 -15.51
C ALA A 357 -14.72 -37.37 -16.85
N GLU A 358 -13.46 -37.80 -16.79
CA GLU A 358 -12.65 -38.10 -17.96
C GLU A 358 -12.51 -39.61 -18.16
N GLY A 359 -12.39 -40.02 -19.43
CA GLY A 359 -12.14 -41.42 -19.80
C GLY A 359 -13.24 -42.38 -19.35
N SER A 360 -12.85 -43.55 -18.84
CA SER A 360 -13.75 -44.61 -18.37
C SER A 360 -14.60 -44.19 -17.17
N ARG A 361 -14.13 -43.23 -16.36
CA ARG A 361 -14.88 -42.71 -15.20
C ARG A 361 -16.16 -41.97 -15.59
N ARG A 362 -16.37 -41.65 -16.87
CA ARG A 362 -17.63 -41.08 -17.37
C ARG A 362 -18.82 -42.01 -17.18
N HIS A 363 -18.61 -43.31 -17.25
CA HIS A 363 -19.65 -44.28 -16.95
C HIS A 363 -19.71 -44.46 -15.43
N ASN A 364 -20.91 -44.33 -14.88
CA ASN A 364 -21.15 -44.55 -13.46
C ASN A 364 -22.55 -45.17 -13.29
N ILE A 365 -22.76 -45.84 -12.16
CA ILE A 365 -24.01 -46.51 -11.80
C ILE A 365 -24.55 -45.86 -10.54
N GLY A 366 -25.83 -45.55 -10.53
CA GLY A 366 -26.55 -45.02 -9.37
C GLY A 366 -27.69 -45.93 -8.93
N LYS A 367 -27.97 -45.97 -7.64
CA LYS A 367 -29.15 -46.58 -7.04
C LYS A 367 -30.08 -45.48 -6.51
N VAL A 368 -31.39 -45.65 -6.66
CA VAL A 368 -32.38 -44.64 -6.25
C VAL A 368 -33.27 -45.22 -5.17
N TYR A 369 -33.38 -44.50 -4.06
CA TYR A 369 -34.26 -44.79 -2.94
C TYR A 369 -35.25 -43.64 -2.79
N SER A 370 -36.47 -43.90 -2.35
CA SER A 370 -37.48 -42.88 -2.09
C SER A 370 -38.36 -43.27 -0.91
N GLY A 371 -38.97 -42.28 -0.27
CA GLY A 371 -39.83 -42.51 0.89
C GLY A 371 -40.34 -41.21 1.49
N LEU A 372 -40.85 -41.31 2.72
CA LEU A 372 -41.29 -40.19 3.53
C LEU A 372 -40.43 -40.12 4.79
N TYR A 373 -40.00 -38.93 5.16
CA TYR A 373 -39.27 -38.66 6.39
C TYR A 373 -40.13 -37.79 7.31
N GLU A 374 -40.17 -38.12 8.60
CA GLU A 374 -40.95 -37.40 9.60
C GLU A 374 -40.02 -36.83 10.67
N TYR A 375 -40.14 -35.53 10.91
CA TYR A 375 -39.43 -34.83 11.98
C TYR A 375 -40.27 -33.68 12.53
N GLU A 376 -40.42 -33.60 13.86
CA GLU A 376 -41.21 -32.58 14.56
C GLU A 376 -42.64 -32.38 14.01
N GLY A 377 -43.29 -33.47 13.59
CA GLY A 377 -44.65 -33.44 13.02
C GLY A 377 -44.73 -32.98 11.56
N ASN A 378 -43.59 -32.67 10.93
CA ASN A 378 -43.47 -32.40 9.51
C ASN A 378 -43.10 -33.68 8.75
N THR A 379 -43.94 -34.08 7.79
CA THR A 379 -43.64 -35.19 6.87
C THR A 379 -43.22 -34.64 5.52
N ILE A 380 -42.02 -34.96 5.06
CA ILE A 380 -41.45 -34.52 3.79
C ILE A 380 -41.11 -35.73 2.90
N PRO A 381 -41.44 -35.71 1.59
CA PRO A 381 -40.94 -36.73 0.68
C PRO A 381 -39.42 -36.59 0.49
N PHE A 382 -38.72 -37.73 0.44
CA PHE A 382 -37.30 -37.77 0.16
C PHE A 382 -36.96 -38.66 -1.03
N MET A 383 -35.82 -38.37 -1.64
CA MET A 383 -35.16 -39.20 -2.64
C MET A 383 -33.67 -39.25 -2.35
N VAL A 384 -33.07 -40.43 -2.40
CA VAL A 384 -31.62 -40.62 -2.25
C VAL A 384 -31.07 -41.26 -3.52
N VAL A 385 -30.06 -40.63 -4.11
CA VAL A 385 -29.26 -41.21 -5.19
C VAL A 385 -27.91 -41.61 -4.64
N VAL A 386 -27.63 -42.91 -4.63
CA VAL A 386 -26.34 -43.46 -4.19
C VAL A 386 -25.51 -43.81 -5.42
N LYS A 387 -24.38 -43.11 -5.62
CA LYS A 387 -23.44 -43.45 -6.68
C LYS A 387 -22.57 -44.61 -6.23
N VAL A 388 -22.63 -45.73 -6.94
CA VAL A 388 -21.92 -46.96 -6.54
C VAL A 388 -20.67 -47.25 -7.37
N GLY A 389 -20.55 -46.66 -8.57
CA GLY A 389 -19.44 -46.96 -9.49
C GLY A 389 -19.72 -48.15 -10.37
N THR A 390 -18.86 -48.36 -11.36
CA THR A 390 -18.90 -49.59 -12.16
C THR A 390 -18.30 -50.77 -11.36
N PRO A 391 -18.63 -52.03 -11.70
CA PRO A 391 -18.04 -53.20 -11.04
C PRO A 391 -16.52 -53.30 -11.12
N GLU A 392 -15.90 -52.58 -12.07
CA GLU A 392 -14.44 -52.54 -12.26
C GLU A 392 -13.75 -51.55 -11.30
N GLU A 393 -14.50 -50.66 -10.64
CA GLU A 393 -13.96 -49.69 -9.70
C GLU A 393 -13.75 -50.33 -8.31
N ALA A 394 -12.49 -50.54 -7.93
CA ALA A 394 -12.14 -51.07 -6.61
C ALA A 394 -11.87 -50.00 -5.53
N ASN A 395 -11.45 -48.79 -5.91
CA ASN A 395 -11.07 -47.72 -4.98
C ASN A 395 -11.92 -46.48 -5.22
N ARG A 396 -12.53 -45.94 -4.15
CA ARG A 396 -13.45 -44.79 -4.19
C ARG A 396 -14.54 -44.94 -5.25
N SER A 397 -15.16 -46.12 -5.29
CA SER A 397 -16.14 -46.51 -6.32
C SER A 397 -17.31 -45.53 -6.35
N GLY A 398 -17.63 -45.05 -7.54
CA GLY A 398 -18.77 -44.15 -7.79
C GLY A 398 -18.51 -42.68 -7.47
N ASN A 399 -17.40 -42.33 -6.81
CA ASN A 399 -17.08 -40.94 -6.48
C ASN A 399 -16.68 -40.15 -7.72
N ARG A 400 -17.31 -38.98 -7.92
CA ARG A 400 -17.06 -38.06 -9.06
C ARG A 400 -16.99 -36.58 -8.65
N GLY A 401 -17.04 -36.31 -7.36
CA GLY A 401 -16.97 -34.98 -6.77
C GLY A 401 -18.34 -34.31 -6.66
N LYS A 402 -18.43 -33.33 -5.76
CA LYS A 402 -19.62 -32.52 -5.50
C LYS A 402 -20.19 -31.88 -6.77
N ARG A 403 -19.33 -31.42 -7.68
CA ARG A 403 -19.73 -30.84 -8.98
C ARG A 403 -20.58 -31.82 -9.80
N ASP A 404 -20.19 -33.09 -9.87
CA ASP A 404 -20.96 -34.09 -10.60
C ASP A 404 -22.32 -34.34 -9.94
N SER A 405 -22.37 -34.42 -8.61
CA SER A 405 -23.65 -34.56 -7.87
C SER A 405 -24.61 -33.41 -8.16
N GLN A 406 -24.11 -32.16 -8.13
CA GLN A 406 -24.92 -30.98 -8.41
C GLN A 406 -25.42 -30.97 -9.86
N ILE A 407 -24.54 -31.23 -10.83
CA ILE A 407 -24.93 -31.23 -12.24
C ILE A 407 -25.81 -32.43 -12.61
N LEU A 408 -25.70 -33.57 -11.93
CA LEU A 408 -26.60 -34.71 -12.15
C LEU A 408 -28.06 -34.28 -12.04
N LEU A 409 -28.39 -33.57 -10.97
CA LEU A 409 -29.76 -33.10 -10.73
C LEU A 409 -30.15 -31.94 -11.67
N MET A 410 -29.25 -30.98 -11.90
CA MET A 410 -29.52 -29.89 -12.85
C MET A 410 -29.71 -30.40 -14.30
N SER A 411 -28.90 -31.37 -14.73
CA SER A 411 -29.03 -32.04 -16.03
C SER A 411 -30.37 -32.76 -16.14
N PHE A 412 -30.77 -33.47 -15.08
CA PHE A 412 -32.07 -34.13 -15.02
C PHE A 412 -33.22 -33.14 -15.24
N PHE A 413 -33.26 -32.03 -14.47
CA PHE A 413 -34.30 -31.01 -14.65
C PHE A 413 -34.26 -30.36 -16.03
N ASN A 414 -33.07 -30.03 -16.55
CA ASN A 414 -32.92 -29.53 -17.91
C ASN A 414 -33.55 -30.50 -18.94
N LYS A 415 -33.30 -31.81 -18.81
CA LYS A 415 -33.90 -32.81 -19.70
C LYS A 415 -35.41 -32.94 -19.53
N VAL A 416 -35.92 -32.83 -18.31
CA VAL A 416 -37.37 -32.80 -18.02
C VAL A 416 -38.03 -31.60 -18.70
N HIS A 417 -37.47 -30.39 -18.56
CA HIS A 417 -38.09 -29.17 -19.10
C HIS A 417 -38.05 -29.09 -20.62
N PHE A 418 -36.99 -29.61 -21.25
CA PHE A 418 -36.80 -29.60 -22.70
C PHE A 418 -37.18 -30.92 -23.40
N ASN A 419 -37.75 -31.89 -22.68
CA ASN A 419 -38.10 -33.22 -23.19
C ASN A 419 -36.94 -33.91 -23.94
N LEU A 420 -35.73 -33.84 -23.38
CA LEU A 420 -34.53 -34.44 -23.96
C LEU A 420 -34.38 -35.92 -23.57
N PRO A 421 -33.61 -36.72 -24.35
CA PRO A 421 -33.33 -38.11 -24.00
C PRO A 421 -32.66 -38.24 -22.62
N MET A 422 -33.18 -39.16 -21.81
CA MET A 422 -32.73 -39.44 -20.45
C MET A 422 -31.94 -40.75 -20.36
N THR A 423 -31.01 -40.83 -19.41
CA THR A 423 -30.30 -42.07 -19.05
C THR A 423 -31.19 -43.00 -18.23
N PRO A 424 -30.83 -44.30 -18.08
CA PRO A 424 -31.56 -45.20 -17.20
C PRO A 424 -31.73 -44.68 -15.76
N LEU A 425 -30.71 -44.03 -15.19
CA LEU A 425 -30.81 -43.43 -13.86
C LEU A 425 -31.80 -42.26 -13.83
N GLU A 426 -31.74 -41.37 -14.82
CA GLU A 426 -32.65 -40.23 -14.92
C GLU A 426 -34.11 -40.67 -15.12
N LEU A 427 -34.35 -41.74 -15.87
CA LEU A 427 -35.68 -42.35 -16.01
C LEU A 427 -36.18 -42.96 -14.70
N GLU A 428 -35.29 -43.57 -13.91
CA GLU A 428 -35.65 -44.08 -12.57
C GLU A 428 -35.99 -42.91 -11.63
N ILE A 429 -35.19 -41.85 -11.60
CA ILE A 429 -35.49 -40.62 -10.83
C ILE A 429 -36.86 -40.06 -11.25
N TYR A 430 -37.13 -39.97 -12.55
CA TYR A 430 -38.42 -39.52 -13.07
C TYR A 430 -39.57 -40.40 -12.59
N HIS A 431 -39.40 -41.72 -12.65
CA HIS A 431 -40.40 -42.70 -12.22
C HIS A 431 -40.69 -42.55 -10.72
N GLN A 432 -39.65 -42.46 -9.89
CA GLN A 432 -39.76 -42.30 -8.45
C GLN A 432 -40.47 -40.99 -8.08
N MET A 433 -40.10 -39.87 -8.70
CA MET A 433 -40.75 -38.57 -8.44
C MET A 433 -42.22 -38.57 -8.86
N ARG A 434 -42.52 -39.04 -10.08
CA ARG A 434 -43.88 -38.94 -10.65
C ARG A 434 -44.85 -40.00 -10.13
N HIS A 435 -44.42 -41.26 -10.06
CA HIS A 435 -45.30 -42.40 -9.81
C HIS A 435 -45.29 -42.89 -8.38
N ILE A 436 -44.21 -42.66 -7.62
CA ILE A 436 -44.10 -43.10 -6.22
C ILE A 436 -44.37 -41.92 -5.29
N LEU A 437 -43.66 -40.80 -5.44
CA LEU A 437 -43.88 -39.60 -4.63
C LEU A 437 -45.09 -38.77 -5.08
N GLY A 438 -45.56 -38.95 -6.31
CA GLY A 438 -46.79 -38.33 -6.82
C GLY A 438 -46.65 -36.88 -7.29
N VAL A 439 -45.43 -36.32 -7.35
CA VAL A 439 -45.20 -34.94 -7.83
C VAL A 439 -44.42 -34.97 -9.14
N PRO A 440 -45.03 -34.56 -10.27
CA PRO A 440 -44.32 -34.48 -11.54
C PRO A 440 -43.06 -33.59 -11.43
N PRO A 441 -41.89 -34.04 -11.92
CA PRO A 441 -40.64 -33.26 -11.85
C PRO A 441 -40.76 -31.85 -12.46
N ARG A 442 -41.62 -31.65 -13.46
CA ARG A 442 -41.86 -30.36 -14.11
C ARG A 442 -42.46 -29.29 -13.19
N ASN A 443 -43.07 -29.69 -12.07
CA ASN A 443 -43.71 -28.74 -11.15
C ASN A 443 -42.70 -28.02 -10.25
N TYR A 444 -41.49 -28.57 -10.06
CA TYR A 444 -40.45 -27.93 -9.27
C TYR A 444 -39.91 -26.70 -10.01
N GLU A 445 -39.95 -25.54 -9.33
CA GLU A 445 -39.54 -24.24 -9.88
C GLU A 445 -38.18 -23.79 -9.35
N TYR A 446 -37.77 -24.31 -8.19
CA TYR A 446 -36.54 -23.93 -7.52
C TYR A 446 -35.74 -25.14 -7.06
N LEU A 447 -34.42 -25.01 -7.12
CA LEU A 447 -33.44 -25.96 -6.60
C LEU A 447 -32.61 -25.27 -5.53
N LEU A 448 -32.86 -25.60 -4.26
CA LEU A 448 -32.02 -25.22 -3.14
C LEU A 448 -30.87 -26.22 -3.01
N GLN A 449 -29.63 -25.75 -2.97
CA GLN A 449 -28.43 -26.54 -2.75
C GLN A 449 -27.85 -26.20 -1.38
N VAL A 450 -27.70 -27.23 -0.55
CA VAL A 450 -27.22 -27.13 0.83
C VAL A 450 -26.12 -28.15 1.05
N ASP A 451 -25.04 -27.77 1.74
CA ASP A 451 -24.00 -28.73 2.12
C ASP A 451 -24.46 -29.65 3.23
N ALA A 452 -23.92 -30.87 3.28
CA ALA A 452 -24.35 -31.90 4.23
C ALA A 452 -24.01 -31.56 5.71
N ASP A 453 -23.23 -30.52 5.95
CA ASP A 453 -22.83 -29.98 7.25
C ASP A 453 -23.42 -28.58 7.54
N THR A 454 -24.46 -28.17 6.82
CA THR A 454 -25.09 -26.84 6.97
C THR A 454 -26.46 -26.93 7.62
N GLU A 455 -26.61 -26.26 8.77
CA GLU A 455 -27.90 -26.05 9.42
C GLU A 455 -28.63 -24.85 8.82
N VAL A 456 -29.89 -25.05 8.40
CA VAL A 456 -30.69 -24.01 7.74
C VAL A 456 -31.68 -23.39 8.73
N MET A 457 -31.66 -22.07 8.84
CA MET A 457 -32.61 -21.32 9.68
C MET A 457 -34.06 -21.49 9.17
N PRO A 458 -35.08 -21.56 10.08
CA PRO A 458 -36.46 -21.88 9.70
C PRO A 458 -37.06 -20.97 8.61
N ASP A 459 -36.76 -19.68 8.64
CA ASP A 459 -37.31 -18.69 7.70
C ASP A 459 -36.50 -18.53 6.41
N ALA A 460 -35.36 -19.23 6.27
CA ALA A 460 -34.40 -19.00 5.19
C ALA A 460 -34.98 -19.32 3.81
N LEU A 461 -35.66 -20.46 3.66
CA LEU A 461 -36.24 -20.88 2.38
C LEU A 461 -37.34 -19.90 1.92
N SER A 462 -38.26 -19.53 2.81
CA SER A 462 -39.35 -18.60 2.51
C SER A 462 -38.82 -17.23 2.05
N ARG A 463 -37.71 -16.76 2.63
CA ARG A 463 -37.04 -15.53 2.19
C ARG A 463 -36.43 -15.64 0.80
N LEU A 464 -35.72 -16.72 0.51
CA LEU A 464 -35.10 -16.91 -0.80
C LEU A 464 -36.17 -17.01 -1.90
N VAL A 465 -37.21 -17.82 -1.70
CA VAL A 465 -38.30 -17.97 -2.67
C VAL A 465 -39.04 -16.65 -2.87
N THR A 466 -39.37 -15.93 -1.80
CA THR A 466 -40.06 -14.63 -1.91
C THR A 466 -39.23 -13.61 -2.67
N THR A 467 -37.91 -13.56 -2.45
CA THR A 467 -37.00 -12.67 -3.16
C THR A 467 -36.94 -13.01 -4.65
N CYS A 468 -36.81 -14.30 -4.98
CA CYS A 468 -36.86 -14.76 -6.37
C CYS A 468 -38.22 -14.55 -7.03
N MET A 469 -39.33 -14.58 -6.30
CA MET A 469 -40.65 -14.26 -6.84
C MET A 469 -40.81 -12.75 -7.10
N GLY A 470 -40.20 -11.92 -6.25
CA GLY A 470 -40.19 -10.46 -6.40
C GLY A 470 -39.46 -9.98 -7.65
N ASP A 471 -38.37 -10.65 -8.05
CA ASP A 471 -37.64 -10.34 -9.29
C ASP A 471 -37.43 -11.57 -10.19
N ARG A 472 -38.13 -11.57 -11.33
CA ARG A 472 -38.03 -12.62 -12.36
C ARG A 472 -36.67 -12.66 -13.07
N ARG A 473 -35.76 -11.71 -12.86
CA ARG A 473 -34.41 -11.75 -13.43
C ARG A 473 -33.42 -12.53 -12.57
N ILE A 474 -33.77 -12.82 -11.31
CA ILE A 474 -32.90 -13.60 -10.42
C ILE A 474 -32.90 -15.05 -10.88
N ALA A 475 -31.77 -15.49 -11.46
CA ALA A 475 -31.52 -16.88 -11.83
C ALA A 475 -30.96 -17.70 -10.67
N GLY A 476 -30.23 -17.06 -9.76
CA GLY A 476 -29.69 -17.69 -8.55
C GLY A 476 -29.52 -16.67 -7.43
N ILE A 477 -29.67 -17.13 -6.20
CA ILE A 477 -29.59 -16.34 -4.97
C ILE A 477 -28.88 -17.17 -3.90
N CYS A 478 -28.20 -16.52 -2.96
CA CYS A 478 -27.64 -17.17 -1.78
C CYS A 478 -28.13 -16.47 -0.51
N GLY A 479 -28.21 -17.23 0.57
CA GLY A 479 -28.44 -16.66 1.90
C GLY A 479 -27.15 -16.20 2.56
N GLU A 480 -27.28 -15.69 3.77
CA GLU A 480 -26.16 -15.43 4.65
C GLU A 480 -25.69 -16.74 5.29
N THR A 481 -24.38 -16.96 5.33
CA THR A 481 -23.77 -18.12 5.98
C THR A 481 -22.89 -17.65 7.13
N MET A 482 -23.08 -18.24 8.30
CA MET A 482 -22.30 -17.99 9.51
C MET A 482 -21.67 -19.28 10.00
N LEU A 483 -20.65 -19.18 10.86
CA LEU A 483 -20.02 -20.34 11.47
C LEU A 483 -20.84 -20.74 12.71
N GLY A 484 -21.18 -22.02 12.86
CA GLY A 484 -21.88 -22.49 14.07
C GLY A 484 -20.97 -22.58 15.32
N ASN A 485 -19.65 -22.54 15.15
CA ASN A 485 -18.64 -22.82 16.17
C ASN A 485 -17.69 -21.63 16.45
N GLU A 486 -18.20 -20.41 16.32
CA GLU A 486 -17.44 -19.15 16.36
C GLU A 486 -16.57 -18.98 17.62
N SER A 487 -17.02 -19.51 18.76
CA SER A 487 -16.38 -19.36 20.06
C SER A 487 -15.52 -20.55 20.50
N THR A 488 -15.38 -21.58 19.67
CA THR A 488 -14.73 -22.84 20.09
C THR A 488 -13.20 -22.74 20.14
N SER A 489 -12.59 -21.96 19.25
CA SER A 489 -11.14 -21.73 19.28
C SER A 489 -10.75 -20.35 18.73
N TRP A 490 -9.53 -19.91 19.02
CA TRP A 490 -8.99 -18.68 18.42
C TRP A 490 -8.95 -18.73 16.89
N THR A 491 -8.76 -19.93 16.30
CA THR A 491 -8.79 -20.09 14.84
C THR A 491 -10.20 -19.91 14.28
N THR A 492 -11.23 -20.46 14.92
CA THR A 492 -12.62 -20.28 14.46
C THR A 492 -13.09 -18.84 14.65
N MET A 493 -12.66 -18.16 15.72
CA MET A 493 -12.93 -16.73 15.92
C MET A 493 -12.39 -15.86 14.79
N ILE A 494 -11.19 -16.15 14.28
CA ILE A 494 -10.63 -15.41 13.13
C ILE A 494 -11.40 -15.73 11.84
N GLN A 495 -11.81 -16.99 11.67
CA GLN A 495 -12.58 -17.41 10.50
C GLN A 495 -13.93 -16.69 10.39
N VAL A 496 -14.54 -16.26 11.50
CA VAL A 496 -15.77 -15.43 11.47
C VAL A 496 -15.56 -14.19 10.59
N TYR A 497 -14.42 -13.52 10.74
CA TYR A 497 -14.12 -12.32 9.95
C TYR A 497 -13.95 -12.64 8.46
N GLU A 498 -13.26 -13.74 8.15
CA GLU A 498 -13.06 -14.18 6.76
C GLU A 498 -14.39 -14.56 6.10
N TYR A 499 -15.24 -15.31 6.79
CA TYR A 499 -16.57 -15.67 6.33
C TYR A 499 -17.45 -14.44 6.15
N PHE A 500 -17.47 -13.52 7.13
CA PHE A 500 -18.25 -12.29 7.02
C PHE A 500 -17.81 -11.45 5.81
N ILE A 501 -16.51 -11.28 5.57
CA ILE A 501 -16.02 -10.53 4.39
C ILE A 501 -16.42 -11.21 3.08
N SER A 502 -16.18 -12.52 2.97
CA SER A 502 -16.26 -13.24 1.70
C SER A 502 -17.68 -13.68 1.33
N HIS A 503 -18.46 -14.13 2.30
CA HIS A 503 -19.79 -14.70 2.11
C HIS A 503 -20.91 -13.67 2.35
N HIS A 504 -20.67 -12.63 3.14
CA HIS A 504 -21.66 -11.58 3.41
C HIS A 504 -21.29 -10.25 2.74
N MET A 505 -20.26 -9.54 3.21
CA MET A 505 -19.96 -8.16 2.79
C MET A 505 -19.68 -8.03 1.29
N ALA A 506 -18.83 -8.91 0.72
CA ALA A 506 -18.53 -8.88 -0.71
C ALA A 506 -19.78 -9.18 -1.56
N LYS A 507 -20.62 -10.14 -1.13
CA LYS A 507 -21.83 -10.56 -1.86
C LYS A 507 -22.94 -9.52 -1.79
N ALA A 508 -23.10 -8.87 -0.64
CA ALA A 508 -24.00 -7.74 -0.48
C ALA A 508 -23.58 -6.54 -1.36
N PHE A 509 -22.27 -6.27 -1.47
CA PHE A 509 -21.77 -5.23 -2.36
C PHE A 509 -21.99 -5.60 -3.84
N GLU A 510 -21.70 -6.84 -4.24
CA GLU A 510 -21.93 -7.34 -5.60
C GLU A 510 -23.41 -7.26 -6.01
N SER A 511 -24.33 -7.58 -5.09
CA SER A 511 -25.77 -7.56 -5.37
C SER A 511 -26.31 -6.16 -5.71
N LEU A 512 -25.66 -5.08 -5.27
CA LEU A 512 -26.00 -3.70 -5.68
C LEU A 512 -25.80 -3.46 -7.17
N PHE A 513 -24.87 -4.19 -7.80
CA PHE A 513 -24.64 -4.14 -9.24
C PHE A 513 -25.53 -5.13 -10.00
N GLY A 514 -26.45 -5.81 -9.32
CA GLY A 514 -27.40 -6.75 -9.91
C GLY A 514 -26.81 -8.09 -10.32
N SER A 515 -25.57 -8.39 -9.92
CA SER A 515 -24.90 -9.66 -10.24
C SER A 515 -23.95 -10.07 -9.12
N VAL A 516 -24.06 -11.33 -8.68
CA VAL A 516 -23.12 -11.95 -7.76
C VAL A 516 -22.15 -12.82 -8.56
N THR A 517 -20.85 -12.64 -8.37
CA THR A 517 -19.82 -13.29 -9.21
C THR A 517 -19.70 -14.79 -8.96
N CYS A 518 -20.03 -15.21 -7.74
CA CYS A 518 -19.97 -16.60 -7.29
C CYS A 518 -20.95 -16.77 -6.12
N LEU A 519 -21.90 -17.70 -6.24
CA LEU A 519 -22.81 -18.08 -5.16
C LEU A 519 -22.11 -19.11 -4.27
N PRO A 520 -22.10 -18.95 -2.94
CA PRO A 520 -21.59 -19.95 -2.01
C PRO A 520 -22.28 -21.30 -2.21
N GLY A 521 -21.47 -22.37 -2.32
CA GLY A 521 -21.97 -23.72 -2.55
C GLY A 521 -22.73 -24.32 -1.36
N CYS A 522 -22.54 -23.78 -0.16
CA CYS A 522 -23.13 -24.28 1.09
C CYS A 522 -24.60 -23.93 1.28
N PHE A 523 -25.07 -22.82 0.70
CA PHE A 523 -26.47 -22.40 0.80
C PHE A 523 -26.84 -21.45 -0.36
N SER A 524 -27.30 -22.04 -1.46
CA SER A 524 -27.71 -21.29 -2.66
C SER A 524 -28.95 -21.88 -3.30
N MET A 525 -29.76 -21.04 -3.94
CA MET A 525 -30.98 -21.46 -4.62
C MET A 525 -30.96 -20.98 -6.06
N PHE A 526 -31.31 -21.88 -6.98
CA PHE A 526 -31.41 -21.62 -8.41
C PHE A 526 -32.86 -21.74 -8.87
N ARG A 527 -33.22 -20.95 -9.86
CA ARG A 527 -34.47 -21.14 -10.59
C ARG A 527 -34.24 -22.16 -11.71
N LEU A 528 -35.13 -23.14 -11.81
CA LEU A 528 -35.09 -24.22 -12.81
C LEU A 528 -35.60 -23.79 -14.19
#